data_AF-A0A217EZ65-F1
#
_entry.id   AF-A0A217EZ65-F1
#
_cell.length_a   1.000
_cell.length_b   1.000
_cell.length_c   1.000
_cell.angle_alpha   90.00
_cell.angle_beta   90.00
_cell.angle_gamma   90.00
#
_symmetry.space_group_name_H-M   'P 1'
#
loop_
_entity.id
_entity.type
_entity.pdbx_description
1 polymer ?
#
loop_
_entity_poly.entity_id
_entity_poly.type
_entity_poly.pdbx_seq_one_letter_code
_entity_poly.pdbx_strand_id
1 'polypeptide(L)' 'MLDAKQLHPGDLVVDLCCGSGQNFADLQRRVGPYGRIIGVDISAGMLDVASVLVARKGWENFRSRSSQHFRRQFA' A
#
# COMPACT_ATOMS: atom_id res chain seq x y z
N MET A 1 -14.13 1.45 0.26
CA MET A 1 -14.52 1.50 -1.16
C MET A 1 -13.38 2.18 -1.92
N LEU A 2 -12.44 1.39 -2.46
CA LEU A 2 -11.52 1.85 -3.49
C LEU A 2 -12.32 1.83 -4.79
N ASP A 3 -12.45 2.97 -5.46
CA ASP A 3 -13.07 3.03 -6.79
C ASP A 3 -12.04 2.50 -7.82
N ALA A 4 -11.78 1.20 -7.73
CA ALA A 4 -10.73 0.48 -8.45
C ALA A 4 -11.13 0.14 -9.90
N LYS A 5 -12.08 0.88 -10.48
CA LYS A 5 -12.68 0.59 -11.79
C LYS A 5 -11.70 0.74 -12.97
N GLN A 6 -10.49 1.24 -12.73
CA GLN A 6 -9.49 1.52 -13.78
C GLN A 6 -8.06 1.08 -13.41
N LEU A 7 -7.88 0.10 -12.51
CA LEU A 7 -6.54 -0.45 -12.27
C LEU A 7 -6.19 -1.47 -13.35
N HIS A 8 -5.07 -1.22 -14.01
CA HIS A 8 -4.46 -2.07 -15.01
C HIS A 8 -3.17 -2.72 -14.49
N PRO A 9 -2.75 -3.86 -15.08
CA PRO A 9 -1.44 -4.41 -14.80
C PRO A 9 -0.33 -3.40 -15.10
N GLY A 10 0.62 -3.25 -14.18
CA GLY A 10 1.72 -2.27 -14.27
C GLY A 10 1.44 -0.93 -13.58
N ASP A 11 0.19 -0.66 -13.16
CA ASP A 11 -0.15 0.61 -12.53
C ASP A 11 0.52 0.82 -11.16
N LEU A 12 0.68 2.10 -10.81
CA LEU A 12 0.99 2.53 -9.46
C LEU A 12 -0.33 2.89 -8.74
N VAL A 13 -0.57 2.28 -7.59
CA VAL A 13 -1.73 2.58 -6.74
C VAL A 13 -1.30 3.00 -5.33
N VAL A 14 -2.03 3.96 -4.78
CA VAL A 14 -1.88 4.43 -3.39
C VAL A 14 -3.14 4.05 -2.62
N ASP A 15 -2.98 3.25 -1.56
CA ASP A 15 -4.06 2.91 -0.62
C ASP A 15 -3.96 3.82 0.60
N LEU A 16 -4.90 4.77 0.72
CA LEU A 16 -4.95 5.74 1.82
C LEU A 16 -5.69 5.14 3.01
N CYS A 17 -5.12 5.30 4.21
CA CYS A 17 -5.59 4.63 5.43
C CYS A 17 -5.58 3.11 5.26
N CYS A 18 -4.46 2.56 4.76
CA CYS A 18 -4.37 1.15 4.39
C CYS A 18 -4.50 0.18 5.57
N GLY A 19 -4.41 0.66 6.81
CA GLY A 19 -4.47 -0.15 8.01
C GLY A 19 -3.49 -1.32 7.95
N SER A 20 -3.98 -2.52 8.31
CA SER A 20 -3.23 -3.78 8.26
C SER A 20 -3.10 -4.39 6.85
N GLY A 21 -3.52 -3.68 5.80
CA GLY A 21 -3.37 -4.10 4.40
C GLY A 21 -4.48 -4.99 3.87
N GLN A 22 -5.73 -4.84 4.36
CA GLN A 22 -6.87 -5.68 3.95
C GLN A 22 -7.09 -5.71 2.43
N ASN A 23 -6.81 -4.62 1.73
CA ASN A 23 -7.01 -4.52 0.28
C ASN A 23 -5.79 -5.00 -0.54
N PHE A 24 -4.64 -5.29 0.08
CA PHE A 24 -3.38 -5.47 -0.65
C PHE A 24 -3.39 -6.67 -1.60
N ALA A 25 -4.07 -7.76 -1.22
CA ALA A 25 -4.19 -8.92 -2.11
C ALA A 25 -4.98 -8.59 -3.39
N ASP A 26 -6.05 -7.81 -3.27
CA ASP A 26 -6.85 -7.40 -4.42
C ASP A 26 -6.06 -6.42 -5.31
N LEU A 27 -5.38 -5.46 -4.70
CA LEU A 27 -4.50 -4.53 -5.41
C LEU A 27 -3.39 -5.27 -6.14
N GLN A 28 -2.68 -6.19 -5.47
CA GLN A 28 -1.61 -7.00 -6.07
C GLN A 28 -2.10 -7.82 -7.25
N ARG A 29 -3.28 -8.41 -7.14
CA ARG A 29 -3.89 -9.17 -8.23
C ARG A 29 -4.20 -8.30 -9.45
N ARG A 30 -4.60 -7.04 -9.25
CA ARG A 30 -4.95 -6.11 -10.34
C ARG A 30 -3.72 -5.50 -10.99
N VAL A 31 -2.79 -4.98 -10.20
CA VAL A 31 -1.59 -4.30 -10.72
C VAL A 31 -0.50 -5.28 -11.15
N GLY A 32 -0.54 -6.51 -10.66
CA GLY A 32 0.46 -7.53 -10.97
C GLY A 32 1.85 -7.24 -10.36
N PRO A 33 2.81 -8.16 -10.55
CA PRO A 33 4.16 -8.05 -9.95
C PRO A 33 4.97 -6.87 -10.50
N TYR A 34 4.63 -6.38 -11.70
CA TYR A 34 5.28 -5.23 -12.33
C TYR A 34 4.64 -3.88 -11.97
N GLY A 35 3.44 -3.90 -11.40
CA GLY A 35 2.83 -2.70 -10.82
C GLY A 35 3.44 -2.34 -9.48
N ARG A 36 2.99 -1.24 -8.88
CA ARG A 36 3.50 -0.76 -7.58
C ARG A 36 2.36 -0.43 -6.65
N ILE A 37 2.51 -0.78 -5.37
CA ILE A 37 1.51 -0.47 -4.34
C ILE A 37 2.19 0.30 -3.21
N ILE A 38 1.61 1.45 -2.87
CA ILE A 38 2.02 2.27 -1.74
C ILE A 38 0.88 2.29 -0.72
N GLY A 39 1.11 1.69 0.45
CA GLY A 39 0.21 1.80 1.59
C GLY A 39 0.56 3.00 2.46
N VAL A 40 -0.42 3.85 2.76
CA VAL A 40 -0.25 5.01 3.65
C VAL A 40 -1.21 4.90 4.82
N ASP A 41 -0.68 5.02 6.04
CA ASP A 41 -1.49 5.06 7.27
C ASP A 41 -0.84 5.98 8.31
N ILE A 42 -1.64 6.50 9.25
CA ILE A 42 -1.13 7.32 10.35
C ILE A 42 -0.58 6.47 11.50
N SER A 43 -1.13 5.26 11.66
CA SER A 43 -0.76 4.32 12.72
C SER A 43 0.47 3.52 12.32
N ALA A 44 1.59 3.75 13.00
CA ALA A 44 2.81 2.97 12.82
C ALA A 44 2.59 1.47 13.06
N GLY A 45 1.85 1.12 14.12
CA GLY A 45 1.54 -0.29 14.41
C GLY A 45 0.72 -0.98 13.32
N MET A 46 -0.15 -0.26 12.62
CA MET A 46 -0.87 -0.82 11.47
C MET A 46 0.06 -1.07 10.28
N LEU A 47 0.99 -0.15 10.02
CA LEU A 47 2.00 -0.32 8.98
C LEU A 47 2.96 -1.48 9.28
N ASP A 48 3.28 -1.74 10.54
CA ASP A 48 4.07 -2.91 10.93
C ASP A 48 3.35 -4.21 10.58
N VAL A 49 2.06 -4.33 10.95
CA VAL A 49 1.23 -5.50 10.60
C VAL A 49 1.13 -5.67 9.08
N ALA A 50 0.90 -4.58 8.35
CA ALA A 50 0.82 -4.59 6.89
C ALA A 50 2.16 -5.01 6.25
N SER A 51 3.30 -4.58 6.80
CA SER A 51 4.63 -4.93 6.31
C SER A 51 4.95 -6.41 6.55
N VAL A 52 4.53 -6.97 7.70
CA VAL A 52 4.63 -8.42 7.97
C VAL A 52 3.79 -9.22 6.97
N LEU A 53 2.57 -8.77 6.66
CA LEU A 53 1.72 -9.41 5.65
C LEU A 53 2.43 -9.44 4.28
N VAL A 54 2.95 -8.31 3.83
CA VAL A 54 3.69 -8.18 2.57
C VAL A 54 4.90 -9.12 2.52
N ALA A 55 5.72 -9.14 3.57
CA ALA A 55 6.89 -9.99 3.65
C ALA A 55 6.52 -11.49 3.59
N ARG A 56 5.47 -11.90 4.32
CA ARG A 56 4.96 -13.29 4.28
C ARG A 56 4.43 -13.71 2.91
N LYS A 57 3.92 -12.76 2.12
CA LYS A 57 3.43 -13.00 0.77
C LYS A 57 4.53 -12.92 -0.29
N GLY A 58 5.73 -12.47 0.06
CA GLY A 58 6.84 -12.30 -0.89
C GLY A 58 6.57 -11.22 -1.94
N TRP A 59 5.76 -10.20 -1.63
CA TRP A 59 5.48 -9.13 -2.59
C TRP A 59 6.58 -8.06 -2.55
N GLU A 60 7.42 -8.05 -3.58
CA GLU A 60 8.57 -7.14 -3.66
C GLU A 60 8.20 -5.71 -4.10
N ASN A 61 7.06 -5.58 -4.78
CA ASN A 61 6.56 -4.34 -5.38
C ASN A 61 5.74 -3.46 -4.41
N PHE A 62 5.88 -3.70 -3.10
CA PHE A 62 5.15 -3.01 -2.06
C PHE A 62 6.03 -2.03 -1.28
N ARG A 63 5.47 -0.87 -0.89
CA ARG A 63 6.09 0.07 0.05
C ARG A 63 5.05 0.60 1.03
N SER A 64 5.40 0.70 2.30
CA SER A 64 4.59 1.34 3.34
C SER A 64 5.18 2.72 3.70
N ARG A 65 4.33 3.72 3.96
CA ARG A 65 4.75 5.04 4.44
C ARG A 65 3.81 5.57 5.51
N SER A 66 4.37 6.09 6.59
CA SER A 66 3.58 6.83 7.57
C SER A 66 3.19 8.20 7.04
N SER A 67 1.91 8.58 7.19
CA SER A 67 1.43 9.92 6.83
C SER A 67 2.05 11.03 7.70
N GLN A 68 2.64 10.70 8.85
CA GLN A 68 3.38 11.64 9.69
C GLN A 68 4.62 12.23 9.00
N HIS A 69 5.16 11.55 7.98
CA HIS A 69 6.29 12.07 7.19
C HIS A 69 5.89 13.24 6.27
N PHE A 70 4.60 13.42 5.95
CA PHE A 70 4.15 14.51 5.07
C PHE A 70 4.29 15.89 5.74
N ARG A 71 4.28 15.96 7.08
CA ARG A 71 4.46 17.22 7.83
C ARG A 71 5.89 17.79 7.77
N ARG A 72 6.90 17.01 7.35
CA ARG A 72 8.31 17.46 7.32
C ARG A 72 8.75 18.19 6.04
N GLN A 73 7.92 18.23 5.00
CA GLN A 73 8.25 18.93 3.73
C GLN A 73 7.65 20.35 3.63
N PHE A 74 6.83 20.76 4.61
CA PHE A 74 6.21 22.09 4.68
C PHE A 74 6.63 22.85 5.95
N ALA A 75 7.78 22.51 6.51
CA ALA A 75 8.40 23.20 7.65
C ALA A 75 9.76 23.75 7.24
#